data_AF-A0A9W8R2N7-F1
#
_entry.id   AF-A0A9W8R2N7-F1
#
_cell.length_a   1.000
_cell.length_b   1.000
_cell.length_c   1.000
_cell.angle_alpha   90.00
_cell.angle_beta   90.00
_cell.angle_gamma   90.00
#
_symmetry.space_group_name_H-M   'P 1'
#
loop_
_entity.id
_entity.type
_entity.pdbx_description
1 polymer ?
#
loop_
_entity_poly.entity_id
_entity_poly.type
_entity_poly.pdbx_seq_one_letter_code
_entity_poly.pdbx_strand_id
1 'polypeptide(L)'
;MSRLDDALRSMGGLNLNQGDGLRLIVGFDFGTTYSGIAWVLSNRTKADQIEVINIWPDGPFQVPKAPSVIAYASENKDRRVKEDRWGYSVVPGMSSYLWTKLLLGGNVAPGEYDDPALKEYFGPGLLSLPPGKTAQDICSDYMACLYKYFVGRFQGGTRVNLKITPMEVWITVPAIWTDAAKRRTMEAAKAAGFGSRIFLGDTISVITEPEAAALTILKPRLDSHVLQTASVSYLSSAPLTE
;
A
#
# COMPACT_ATOMS: atom_id res chain seq x y z
N MET A 1 -37.75 1.67 -10.25
CA MET A 1 -36.53 1.00 -10.76
C MET A 1 -35.75 1.98 -11.65
N SER A 2 -35.25 3.10 -11.10
CA SER A 2 -34.63 4.17 -11.92
C SER A 2 -33.62 5.00 -11.12
N ARG A 3 -32.92 4.38 -10.16
CA ARG A 3 -31.84 5.02 -9.39
C ARG A 3 -30.65 4.09 -9.18
N LEU A 4 -30.86 2.77 -9.24
CA LEU A 4 -29.80 1.77 -9.23
C LEU A 4 -29.10 1.67 -10.60
N ASP A 5 -29.85 1.80 -11.69
CA ASP A 5 -29.28 1.80 -13.06
C ASP A 5 -28.47 3.08 -13.36
N ASP A 6 -28.86 4.22 -12.79
CA ASP A 6 -28.09 5.47 -12.91
C ASP A 6 -26.81 5.44 -12.07
N ALA A 7 -26.82 4.77 -10.91
CA ALA A 7 -25.62 4.52 -10.11
C ALA A 7 -24.67 3.51 -10.78
N LEU A 8 -25.21 2.50 -11.47
CA LEU A 8 -24.41 1.54 -12.25
C LEU A 8 -23.86 2.13 -13.54
N ARG A 9 -24.57 3.08 -14.17
CA ARG A 9 -24.07 3.86 -15.31
C ARG A 9 -23.01 4.89 -14.91
N SER A 10 -23.09 5.48 -13.72
CA SER A 10 -22.04 6.40 -13.24
C SER A 10 -20.75 5.67 -12.81
N MET A 11 -20.83 4.38 -12.46
CA MET A 11 -19.67 3.52 -12.19
C MET A 11 -19.11 2.80 -13.43
N GLY A 12 -19.82 2.83 -14.56
CA GLY A 12 -19.45 2.15 -15.81
C GLY A 12 -18.61 2.98 -16.78
N GLY A 13 -18.18 4.18 -16.39
CA GLY A 13 -17.50 5.14 -17.25
C GLY A 13 -16.17 5.61 -16.69
N LEU A 14 -15.24 4.70 -16.41
CA LEU A 14 -13.83 5.08 -16.46
C LEU A 14 -13.51 5.33 -17.93
N ASN A 15 -13.61 6.60 -18.33
CA ASN A 15 -13.23 7.13 -19.63
C ASN A 15 -11.74 6.84 -19.89
N LEU A 16 -11.45 5.63 -20.34
CA LEU A 16 -10.18 5.26 -20.94
C LEU A 16 -10.25 5.69 -22.41
N ASN A 17 -10.03 6.99 -22.67
CA ASN A 17 -9.30 7.56 -23.81
C ASN A 17 -9.79 8.96 -24.22
N GLN A 18 -9.11 10.00 -23.70
CA GLN A 18 -8.45 11.06 -24.47
C GLN A 18 -7.86 12.10 -23.50
N GLY A 19 -6.52 12.10 -23.32
CA GLY A 19 -5.78 13.22 -22.71
C GLY A 19 -4.93 12.95 -21.47
N ASP A 20 -5.09 11.81 -20.79
CA ASP A 20 -4.34 11.55 -19.55
C ASP A 20 -2.96 10.95 -19.86
N GLY A 21 -1.91 11.70 -19.53
CA GLY A 21 -0.53 11.21 -19.61
C GLY A 21 -0.33 9.91 -18.82
N LEU A 22 0.75 9.18 -19.12
CA LEU A 22 1.16 7.98 -18.39
C LEU A 22 1.18 8.26 -16.88
N ARG A 23 0.51 7.41 -16.08
CA ARG A 23 0.53 7.46 -14.61
C ARG A 23 1.13 6.17 -14.05
N LEU A 24 1.78 6.30 -12.89
CA LEU A 24 2.18 5.17 -12.07
C LEU A 24 1.12 4.94 -10.98
N ILE A 25 0.49 3.77 -10.99
CA ILE A 25 -0.48 3.37 -9.96
C ILE A 25 0.24 2.50 -8.95
N VAL A 26 0.11 2.81 -7.66
CA VAL A 26 0.80 2.13 -6.56
C VAL A 26 -0.21 1.66 -5.53
N GLY A 27 -0.24 0.36 -5.26
CA GLY A 27 -0.93 -0.23 -4.12
C GLY A 27 0.05 -0.39 -2.96
N PHE A 28 -0.27 0.20 -1.82
CA PHE A 28 0.54 0.11 -0.61
C PHE A 28 -0.25 -0.57 0.52
N ASP A 29 0.15 -1.79 0.86
CA ASP A 29 -0.37 -2.49 2.01
C ASP A 29 0.48 -2.17 3.23
N PHE A 30 0.06 -1.19 4.05
CA PHE A 30 0.75 -0.82 5.28
C PHE A 30 0.23 -1.70 6.42
N GLY A 31 0.80 -2.88 6.64
CA GLY A 31 0.33 -3.78 7.70
C GLY A 31 0.98 -3.47 9.06
N THR A 32 0.36 -3.97 10.13
CA THR A 32 0.89 -3.85 11.50
C THR A 32 2.23 -4.55 11.66
N THR A 33 2.38 -5.74 11.06
CA THR A 33 3.58 -6.58 11.18
C THR A 33 4.42 -6.58 9.90
N TYR A 34 3.78 -6.56 8.73
CA TYR A 34 4.44 -6.62 7.43
C TYR A 34 3.76 -5.67 6.47
N SER A 35 4.55 -5.00 5.64
CA SER A 35 4.08 -4.09 4.60
C SER A 35 4.56 -4.50 3.22
N GLY A 36 3.75 -4.25 2.19
CA GLY A 36 4.05 -4.60 0.81
C GLY A 36 3.67 -3.49 -0.16
N ILE A 37 4.37 -3.42 -1.29
CA ILE A 37 4.08 -2.47 -2.36
C ILE A 37 3.91 -3.25 -3.67
N ALA A 38 2.83 -2.95 -4.37
CA ALA A 38 2.59 -3.38 -5.74
C ALA A 38 2.40 -2.15 -6.63
N TRP A 39 2.73 -2.25 -7.91
CA TRP A 39 2.58 -1.13 -8.83
C TRP A 39 2.29 -1.59 -10.25
N VAL A 40 1.70 -0.69 -11.03
CA VAL A 40 1.42 -0.89 -12.46
C VAL A 40 1.37 0.47 -13.16
N LEU A 41 1.70 0.51 -14.45
CA LEU A 41 1.53 1.72 -15.26
C LEU A 41 0.11 1.77 -15.82
N SER A 42 -0.47 2.97 -15.93
CA SER A 42 -1.86 3.16 -16.37
C SER A 42 -2.15 2.67 -17.80
N ASN A 43 -1.12 2.48 -18.63
CA ASN A 43 -1.24 1.91 -19.97
C ASN A 43 -1.26 0.36 -19.98
N ARG A 44 -1.21 -0.28 -18.81
CA ARG A 44 -1.35 -1.72 -18.63
C ARG A 44 -2.76 -2.01 -18.15
N THR A 45 -3.36 -3.07 -18.68
CA THR A 45 -4.77 -3.40 -18.45
C THR A 45 -4.99 -4.78 -17.86
N LYS A 46 -3.96 -5.63 -17.85
CA LYS A 46 -4.06 -7.01 -17.35
C LYS A 46 -3.49 -7.12 -15.94
N ALA A 47 -4.13 -7.94 -15.11
CA ALA A 47 -3.72 -8.14 -13.71
C ALA A 47 -2.34 -8.81 -13.57
N ASP A 48 -1.92 -9.63 -14.54
CA ASP A 48 -0.60 -10.26 -14.59
C ASP A 48 0.55 -9.27 -14.86
N GLN A 49 0.23 -8.01 -15.18
CA GLN A 49 1.20 -6.92 -15.38
C GLN A 49 1.42 -6.10 -14.10
N ILE A 50 0.77 -6.47 -12.99
CA ILE A 50 1.02 -5.87 -11.68
C ILE A 50 2.32 -6.42 -11.13
N GLU A 51 3.25 -5.53 -10.86
CA GLU A 51 4.55 -5.86 -10.31
C GLU A 51 4.51 -5.72 -8.78
N VAL A 52 4.96 -6.75 -8.07
CA VAL A 52 5.04 -6.74 -6.59
C VAL A 52 6.50 -6.63 -6.19
N ILE A 53 6.82 -5.71 -5.27
CA ILE A 53 8.15 -5.70 -4.65
C ILE A 53 8.28 -6.95 -3.79
N ASN A 54 9.16 -7.85 -4.21
CA ASN A 54 9.41 -9.12 -3.52
C ASN A 54 10.88 -9.33 -3.12
N ILE A 55 11.77 -8.41 -3.48
CA ILE A 55 13.16 -8.41 -3.04
C ILE A 55 13.32 -7.19 -2.16
N TRP A 56 13.79 -7.42 -0.93
CA TRP A 56 13.95 -6.39 0.10
C TRP A 56 15.41 -6.35 0.56
N PRO A 57 15.93 -5.19 0.98
CA PRO A 57 17.29 -5.10 1.51
C PRO A 57 17.42 -6.00 2.74
N ASP A 58 18.50 -6.78 2.80
CA ASP A 58 18.81 -7.74 3.87
C ASP A 58 17.72 -8.81 4.12
N GLY A 59 16.73 -8.91 3.23
CA GLY A 59 15.61 -9.83 3.36
C GLY A 59 15.87 -11.20 2.74
N PRO A 60 15.04 -12.20 3.07
CA PRO A 60 15.02 -13.46 2.35
C PRO A 60 14.73 -13.23 0.87
N PHE A 61 15.22 -14.14 0.03
CA PHE A 61 14.98 -14.07 -1.41
C PHE A 61 13.49 -14.23 -1.72
N GLN A 62 12.92 -13.28 -2.47
CA GLN A 62 11.56 -13.33 -3.04
C GLN A 62 10.41 -13.49 -2.03
N VAL A 63 10.36 -12.61 -1.02
CA VAL A 63 9.23 -12.51 -0.08
C VAL A 63 8.35 -11.30 -0.37
N PRO A 64 7.02 -11.40 -0.36
CA PRO A 64 6.12 -10.37 -0.88
C PRO A 64 6.04 -9.10 -0.01
N LYS A 65 6.59 -9.12 1.21
CA LYS A 65 6.47 -8.04 2.18
C LYS A 65 7.74 -7.87 3.02
N ALA A 66 8.00 -6.66 3.49
CA ALA A 66 9.00 -6.34 4.48
C ALA A 66 8.37 -6.18 5.88
N PRO A 67 9.08 -6.52 6.97
CA PRO A 67 8.62 -6.23 8.32
C PRO A 67 8.31 -4.74 8.53
N SER A 68 7.26 -4.43 9.28
CA SER A 68 6.84 -3.07 9.68
C SER A 68 7.57 -2.64 10.95
N VAL A 69 8.88 -2.46 10.84
CA VAL A 69 9.79 -2.11 11.94
C VAL A 69 10.80 -1.07 11.50
N ILE A 70 11.15 -0.17 12.40
CA ILE A 70 12.22 0.81 12.23
C ILE A 70 13.10 0.86 13.49
N ALA A 71 14.40 1.05 13.31
CA ALA A 71 15.39 1.25 14.36
C ALA A 71 16.20 2.51 14.02
N TYR A 72 16.14 3.52 14.88
CA TYR A 72 16.82 4.79 14.65
C TYR A 72 18.31 4.69 14.96
N ALA A 73 19.15 5.24 14.10
CA ALA A 73 20.61 5.24 14.30
C ALA A 73 21.01 5.99 15.58
N SER A 74 20.26 7.04 15.95
CA SER A 74 20.48 7.84 17.16
C SER A 74 20.41 7.04 18.46
N GLU A 75 19.58 5.99 18.49
CA GLU A 75 19.36 5.11 19.64
C GLU A 75 20.23 3.85 19.57
N ASN A 76 20.85 3.58 18.42
CA ASN A 76 21.68 2.41 18.15
C ASN A 76 23.12 2.84 17.84
N LYS A 77 23.83 3.37 18.84
CA LYS A 77 25.15 4.04 18.72
C LYS A 77 26.35 3.15 18.30
N ASP A 78 26.10 1.99 17.72
CA ASP A 78 27.15 1.19 17.09
C ASP A 78 27.72 1.96 15.89
N ARG A 79 29.05 2.07 15.78
CA ARG A 79 29.73 2.77 14.68
C ARG A 79 29.37 2.23 13.28
N ARG A 80 28.82 1.01 13.21
CA ARG A 80 28.35 0.35 11.98
C ARG A 80 26.94 0.81 11.56
N VAL A 81 26.18 1.44 12.44
CA VAL A 81 24.81 1.92 12.19
C VAL A 81 24.86 3.45 11.98
N LYS A 82 25.07 3.85 10.72
CA LYS A 82 25.17 5.27 10.32
C LYS A 82 23.84 5.87 9.88
N GLU A 83 22.88 5.03 9.54
CA GLU A 83 21.55 5.38 9.04
C GLU A 83 20.52 4.51 9.72
N ASP A 84 19.28 5.00 9.75
CA ASP A 84 18.14 4.26 10.29
C ASP A 84 17.98 2.91 9.56
N ARG A 85 17.68 1.87 10.33
CA ARG A 85 17.40 0.53 9.80
C ARG A 85 15.90 0.30 9.79
N TRP A 86 15.42 -0.45 8.81
CA TRP A 86 14.00 -0.75 8.67
C TRP A 86 13.82 -2.13 8.06
N GLY A 87 12.63 -2.72 8.24
CA GLY A 87 12.33 -4.03 7.68
C GLY A 87 13.33 -5.10 8.10
N TYR A 88 13.86 -5.85 7.14
CA TYR A 88 14.82 -6.92 7.39
C TYR A 88 16.22 -6.45 7.81
N SER A 89 16.54 -5.17 7.61
CA SER A 89 17.81 -4.59 8.07
C SER A 89 17.87 -4.37 9.59
N VAL A 90 16.73 -4.51 10.30
CA VAL A 90 16.67 -4.47 11.76
C VAL A 90 17.01 -5.86 12.29
N VAL A 91 18.10 -5.97 13.05
CA VAL A 91 18.63 -7.25 13.57
C VAL A 91 18.48 -7.32 15.10
N PRO A 92 18.50 -8.53 15.69
CA PRO A 92 18.40 -8.70 17.13
C PRO A 92 19.41 -7.84 17.92
N GLY A 93 18.95 -7.26 19.02
CA GLY A 93 19.74 -6.38 19.88
C GLY A 93 19.61 -4.88 19.56
N MET A 94 18.96 -4.51 18.44
CA MET A 94 18.67 -3.11 18.14
C MET A 94 17.45 -2.59 18.92
N SER A 95 17.54 -1.36 19.42
CA SER A 95 16.38 -0.58 19.86
C SER A 95 15.55 -0.24 18.63
N SER A 96 14.36 -0.79 18.54
CA SER A 96 13.48 -0.69 17.37
C SER A 96 12.02 -0.49 17.79
N TYR A 97 11.15 -0.10 16.87
CA TYR A 97 9.73 0.20 17.13
C TYR A 97 8.83 -0.62 16.22
N LEU A 98 7.86 -1.31 16.82
CA LEU A 98 6.96 -2.27 16.16
C LEU A 98 5.50 -1.97 16.48
N TRP A 99 4.61 -2.36 15.58
CA TRP A 99 3.15 -2.24 15.71
C TRP A 99 2.66 -0.79 15.91
N THR A 100 3.49 0.19 15.55
CA THR A 100 3.20 1.63 15.66
C THR A 100 2.00 2.07 14.83
N LYS A 101 1.63 1.31 13.78
CA LYS A 101 0.36 1.46 13.04
C LYS A 101 -0.85 1.46 13.99
N LEU A 102 -0.87 0.60 15.01
CA LEU A 102 -2.01 0.50 15.94
C LEU A 102 -2.19 1.79 16.74
N LEU A 103 -1.08 2.48 17.06
CA LEU A 103 -1.08 3.74 17.80
C LEU A 103 -1.71 4.90 16.99
N LEU A 104 -1.82 4.79 15.65
CA LEU A 104 -2.55 5.77 14.82
C LEU A 104 -4.06 5.80 15.14
N GLY A 105 -4.59 4.70 15.66
CA GLY A 105 -5.97 4.58 16.15
C GLY A 105 -6.24 5.40 17.42
N GLY A 106 -5.20 5.87 18.12
CA GLY A 106 -5.28 6.66 19.35
C GLY A 106 -5.56 5.83 20.61
N ASN A 107 -6.44 4.84 20.55
CA ASN A 107 -6.76 3.97 21.69
C ASN A 107 -6.04 2.64 21.58
N VAL A 108 -4.88 2.55 22.25
CA VAL A 108 -4.18 1.28 22.51
C VAL A 108 -3.94 1.15 24.01
N ALA A 109 -4.96 1.50 24.81
CA ALA A 109 -4.97 1.11 26.21
C ALA A 109 -4.89 -0.42 26.25
N PRO A 110 -4.06 -1.01 27.14
CA PRO A 110 -3.95 -2.45 27.20
C PRO A 110 -5.32 -3.09 27.35
N GLY A 111 -5.71 -3.91 26.38
CA GLY A 111 -6.95 -4.66 26.48
C GLY A 111 -6.86 -5.70 27.59
N GLU A 112 -7.99 -6.16 28.10
CA GLU A 112 -8.06 -7.31 29.02
C GLU A 112 -7.37 -8.57 28.45
N TYR A 113 -7.24 -8.64 27.12
CA TYR A 113 -6.66 -9.75 26.37
C TYR A 113 -5.24 -9.49 25.85
N ASP A 114 -4.61 -8.39 26.27
CA ASP A 114 -3.22 -8.12 25.87
C ASP A 114 -2.28 -9.09 26.58
N ASP A 115 -1.53 -9.86 25.79
CA ASP A 115 -0.56 -10.81 26.31
C ASP A 115 0.73 -10.08 26.75
N PRO A 116 1.06 -10.03 28.06
CA PRO A 116 2.27 -9.37 28.54
C PRO A 116 3.55 -10.01 27.99
N ALA A 117 3.52 -11.29 27.60
CA ALA A 117 4.67 -11.99 27.01
C ALA A 117 5.09 -11.41 25.65
N LEU A 118 4.21 -10.67 24.96
CA LEU A 118 4.54 -10.05 23.69
C LEU A 118 5.67 -9.03 23.81
N LYS A 119 5.73 -8.26 24.91
CA LYS A 119 6.85 -7.34 25.16
C LYS A 119 8.15 -8.06 25.46
N GLU A 120 8.08 -9.24 26.09
CA GLU A 120 9.26 -10.07 26.32
C GLU A 120 9.81 -10.63 24.99
N TYR A 121 8.92 -11.02 24.07
CA TYR A 121 9.30 -11.59 22.78
C TYR A 121 9.76 -10.53 21.75
N PHE A 122 8.99 -9.44 21.59
CA PHE A 122 9.27 -8.39 20.59
C PHE A 122 10.14 -7.24 21.13
N GLY A 123 10.37 -7.21 22.45
CA GLY A 123 11.18 -6.21 23.11
C GLY A 123 10.43 -4.93 23.50
N PRO A 124 11.14 -3.97 24.14
CA PRO A 124 10.56 -2.75 24.71
C PRO A 124 9.99 -1.78 23.65
N GLY A 125 10.34 -2.02 22.39
CA GLY A 125 9.87 -1.29 21.20
C GLY A 125 8.42 -1.54 20.80
N LEU A 126 7.80 -2.59 21.33
CA LEU A 126 6.45 -2.98 20.99
C LEU A 126 5.45 -1.94 21.52
N LEU A 127 4.68 -1.34 20.62
CA LEU A 127 3.66 -0.33 20.96
C LEU A 127 4.20 0.82 21.81
N SER A 128 5.48 1.17 21.63
CA SER A 128 6.13 2.30 22.31
C SER A 128 6.55 3.37 21.31
N LEU A 129 6.88 4.54 21.84
CA LEU A 129 7.32 5.71 21.07
C LEU A 129 8.66 6.20 21.65
N PRO A 130 9.66 6.55 20.82
CA PRO A 130 10.84 7.23 21.27
C PRO A 130 10.51 8.65 21.77
N PRO A 131 11.36 9.23 22.62
CA PRO A 131 11.21 10.61 23.07
C PRO A 131 11.05 11.59 21.90
N GLY A 132 10.01 12.42 21.94
CA GLY A 132 9.77 13.49 20.97
C GLY A 132 9.22 13.05 19.62
N LYS A 133 8.86 11.77 19.42
CA LYS A 133 8.18 11.29 18.21
C LYS A 133 6.76 10.82 18.51
N THR A 134 5.84 11.16 17.62
CA THR A 134 4.48 10.62 17.61
C THR A 134 4.41 9.31 16.83
N ALA A 135 3.32 8.56 16.97
CA ALA A 135 3.06 7.38 16.15
C ALA A 135 3.05 7.69 14.64
N GLN A 136 2.53 8.86 14.28
CA GLN A 136 2.49 9.34 12.90
C GLN A 136 3.91 9.61 12.37
N ASP A 137 4.80 10.15 13.19
CA ASP A 137 6.20 10.37 12.82
C ASP A 137 6.92 9.05 12.51
N ILE A 138 6.84 8.05 13.40
CA ILE A 138 7.53 6.77 13.14
C ILE A 138 6.90 6.00 11.98
N CYS A 139 5.57 6.06 11.81
CA CYS A 139 4.93 5.48 10.62
C CYS A 139 5.41 6.18 9.35
N SER A 140 5.50 7.52 9.35
CA SER A 140 6.03 8.31 8.23
C SER A 140 7.49 7.98 7.95
N ASP A 141 8.35 7.88 8.96
CA ASP A 141 9.77 7.56 8.79
C ASP A 141 9.95 6.17 8.17
N TYR A 142 9.24 5.16 8.67
CA TYR A 142 9.25 3.81 8.09
C TYR A 142 8.76 3.81 6.63
N MET A 143 7.65 4.50 6.37
CA MET A 143 7.13 4.65 5.01
C MET A 143 8.10 5.40 4.10
N ALA A 144 8.87 6.36 4.60
CA ALA A 144 9.85 7.12 3.82
C ALA A 144 11.02 6.22 3.39
N CYS A 145 11.48 5.33 4.28
CA CYS A 145 12.44 4.28 3.93
C CYS A 145 11.91 3.36 2.83
N LEU A 146 10.67 2.88 2.97
CA LEU A 146 9.98 2.07 1.95
C LEU A 146 9.85 2.81 0.61
N TYR A 147 9.40 4.07 0.63
CA TYR A 147 9.22 4.91 -0.55
C TYR A 147 10.54 5.11 -1.29
N LYS A 148 11.61 5.45 -0.57
CA LYS A 148 12.96 5.61 -1.13
C LYS A 148 13.42 4.32 -1.82
N TYR A 149 13.22 3.17 -1.18
CA TYR A 149 13.55 1.87 -1.76
C TYR A 149 12.73 1.56 -3.00
N PHE A 150 11.40 1.76 -2.94
CA PHE A 150 10.50 1.56 -4.06
C PHE A 150 10.88 2.43 -5.27
N VAL A 151 11.08 3.73 -5.08
CA VAL A 151 11.48 4.66 -6.14
C VAL A 151 12.78 4.22 -6.78
N GLY A 152 13.78 3.83 -5.98
CA GLY A 152 15.05 3.32 -6.50
C GLY A 152 14.86 2.05 -7.34
N ARG A 153 14.07 1.09 -6.86
CA ARG A 153 13.80 -0.17 -7.57
C ARG A 153 13.00 0.04 -8.86
N PHE A 154 12.03 0.94 -8.83
CA PHE A 154 11.20 1.31 -9.97
C PHE A 154 12.04 2.01 -11.05
N GLN A 155 12.85 3.00 -10.68
CA GLN A 155 13.70 3.72 -11.64
C GLN A 155 14.83 2.84 -12.18
N GLY A 156 15.39 1.93 -11.38
CA GLY A 156 16.39 0.96 -11.85
C GLY A 156 15.82 -0.13 -12.76
N GLY A 157 14.53 -0.44 -12.63
CA GLY A 157 13.83 -1.48 -13.40
C GLY A 157 13.03 -0.97 -14.60
N THR A 158 12.85 0.34 -14.75
CA THR A 158 11.99 0.93 -15.78
C THR A 158 12.65 2.13 -16.44
N ARG A 159 12.18 2.51 -17.64
CA ARG A 159 12.62 3.75 -18.33
C ARG A 159 11.71 4.95 -18.03
N VAL A 160 10.78 4.80 -17.08
CA VAL A 160 9.78 5.83 -16.76
C VAL A 160 10.40 6.88 -15.86
N ASN A 161 10.31 8.15 -16.27
CA ASN A 161 10.84 9.26 -15.51
C ASN A 161 9.81 9.78 -14.50
N LEU A 162 9.95 9.34 -13.24
CA LEU A 162 9.06 9.80 -12.16
C LEU A 162 9.03 11.32 -12.01
N LYS A 163 10.04 12.09 -12.41
CA LYS A 163 10.01 13.57 -12.29
C LYS A 163 8.87 14.24 -13.07
N ILE A 164 8.31 13.54 -14.06
CA ILE A 164 7.22 14.05 -14.92
C ILE A 164 6.01 13.10 -14.96
N THR A 165 6.12 11.91 -14.35
CA THR A 165 5.05 10.91 -14.31
C THR A 165 4.29 11.05 -12.99
N PRO A 166 2.98 11.38 -13.02
CA PRO A 166 2.14 11.44 -11.83
C PRO A 166 1.99 10.06 -11.19
N MET A 167 1.84 10.04 -9.88
CA MET A 167 1.65 8.84 -9.07
C MET A 167 0.26 8.84 -8.43
N GLU A 168 -0.49 7.75 -8.65
CA GLU A 168 -1.75 7.48 -7.99
C GLU A 168 -1.54 6.40 -6.94
N VAL A 169 -1.71 6.73 -5.66
CA VAL A 169 -1.44 5.82 -4.54
C VAL A 169 -2.75 5.36 -3.89
N TRP A 170 -2.86 4.07 -3.65
CA TRP A 170 -3.92 3.46 -2.86
C TRP A 170 -3.32 2.77 -1.65
N ILE A 171 -3.62 3.27 -0.44
CA ILE A 171 -3.13 2.68 0.82
C ILE A 171 -4.25 1.89 1.52
N THR A 172 -3.94 0.69 1.98
CA THR A 172 -4.89 -0.15 2.73
C THR A 172 -4.99 0.29 4.18
N VAL A 173 -6.20 0.17 4.75
CA VAL A 173 -6.49 0.49 6.14
C VAL A 173 -7.41 -0.56 6.79
N PRO A 174 -7.31 -0.82 8.10
CA PRO A 174 -8.27 -1.67 8.79
C PRO A 174 -9.71 -1.15 8.64
N ALA A 175 -10.68 -2.05 8.45
CA ALA A 175 -12.08 -1.65 8.30
C ALA A 175 -12.64 -0.91 9.55
N ILE A 176 -12.14 -1.26 10.73
CA ILE A 176 -12.52 -0.65 12.01
C ILE A 176 -11.89 0.72 12.27
N TRP A 177 -11.01 1.20 11.39
CA TRP A 177 -10.40 2.52 11.61
C TRP A 177 -11.42 3.65 11.50
N THR A 178 -11.35 4.55 12.48
CA THR A 178 -12.05 5.82 12.45
C THR A 178 -11.50 6.72 11.34
N ASP A 179 -12.27 7.72 10.91
CA ASP A 179 -11.82 8.65 9.88
C ASP A 179 -10.58 9.45 10.31
N ALA A 180 -10.41 9.68 11.61
CA ALA A 180 -9.18 10.27 12.15
C ALA A 180 -7.97 9.34 11.93
N ALA A 181 -8.10 8.03 12.18
CA ALA A 181 -7.02 7.06 11.97
C ALA A 181 -6.68 6.88 10.48
N LYS A 182 -7.69 6.84 9.60
CA LYS A 182 -7.51 6.85 8.14
C LYS A 182 -6.74 8.10 7.69
N ARG A 183 -7.12 9.28 8.20
CA ARG A 183 -6.46 10.55 7.86
C ARG A 183 -5.00 10.58 8.30
N ARG A 184 -4.70 10.20 9.55
CA ARG A 184 -3.31 10.13 10.05
C ARG A 184 -2.44 9.22 9.20
N THR A 185 -3.00 8.11 8.74
CA THR A 185 -2.29 7.16 7.86
C THR A 185 -2.01 7.75 6.49
N MET A 186 -3.00 8.39 5.88
CA MET A 186 -2.83 9.10 4.61
C MET A 186 -1.81 10.24 4.75
N GLU A 187 -1.84 11.00 5.84
CA GLU A 187 -0.88 12.07 6.12
C GLU A 187 0.55 11.55 6.33
N ALA A 188 0.72 10.44 7.07
CA ALA A 188 2.01 9.77 7.21
C ALA A 188 2.57 9.32 5.84
N ALA A 189 1.74 8.70 5.00
CA ALA A 189 2.14 8.27 3.67
C ALA A 189 2.50 9.45 2.76
N LYS A 190 1.74 10.54 2.80
CA LYS A 190 2.07 11.79 2.08
C LYS A 190 3.40 12.37 2.53
N ALA A 191 3.63 12.45 3.86
CA ALA A 191 4.87 12.96 4.43
C ALA A 191 6.08 12.09 4.02
N ALA A 192 5.88 10.78 3.88
CA ALA A 192 6.89 9.85 3.38
C ALA A 192 7.21 9.98 1.88
N GLY A 193 6.37 10.70 1.12
CA GLY A 193 6.55 10.94 -0.32
C GLY A 193 5.52 10.26 -1.22
N PHE A 194 4.65 9.40 -0.70
CA PHE A 194 3.60 8.77 -1.48
C PHE A 194 2.52 9.79 -1.86
N GLY A 195 2.32 9.99 -3.17
CA GLY A 195 1.25 10.86 -3.66
C GLY A 195 1.40 12.33 -3.23
N SER A 196 2.63 12.80 -2.99
CA SER A 196 2.88 14.11 -2.38
C SER A 196 3.09 15.24 -3.39
N ARG A 197 3.35 14.94 -4.67
CA ARG A 197 3.71 15.94 -5.70
C ARG A 197 2.46 16.50 -6.37
N ILE A 198 1.71 17.31 -5.63
CA ILE A 198 0.44 17.90 -6.07
C ILE A 198 0.59 18.64 -7.41
N PHE A 199 1.71 19.31 -7.63
CA PHE A 199 1.99 20.03 -8.89
C PHE A 199 2.11 19.12 -10.13
N LEU A 200 2.42 17.82 -9.94
CA LEU A 200 2.39 16.80 -11.00
C LEU A 200 1.03 16.11 -11.11
N GLY A 201 0.08 16.40 -10.22
CA GLY A 201 -1.19 15.67 -10.17
C GLY A 201 -1.08 14.33 -9.46
N ASP A 202 -0.11 14.15 -8.55
CA ASP A 202 -0.09 13.00 -7.66
C ASP A 202 -1.37 12.94 -6.80
N THR A 203 -1.88 11.73 -6.57
CA THR A 203 -3.04 11.48 -5.71
C THR A 203 -2.75 10.37 -4.72
N ILE A 204 -3.50 10.38 -3.61
CA ILE A 204 -3.49 9.29 -2.64
C ILE A 204 -4.89 9.11 -2.06
N SER A 205 -5.33 7.86 -2.05
CA SER A 205 -6.63 7.42 -1.56
C SER A 205 -6.47 6.24 -0.62
N VAL A 206 -7.45 6.05 0.26
CA VAL A 206 -7.51 4.93 1.19
C VAL A 206 -8.54 3.92 0.71
N ILE A 207 -8.27 2.64 0.94
CA ILE A 207 -9.20 1.52 0.74
C ILE A 207 -9.13 0.59 1.95
N THR A 208 -10.24 -0.04 2.33
CA THR A 208 -10.15 -0.99 3.45
C THR A 208 -9.44 -2.28 3.02
N GLU A 209 -8.67 -2.89 3.91
CA GLU A 209 -8.01 -4.19 3.69
C GLU A 209 -8.97 -5.28 3.16
N PRO A 210 -10.15 -5.53 3.78
CA PRO A 210 -11.08 -6.54 3.26
C PRO A 210 -11.67 -6.19 1.88
N GLU A 211 -11.88 -4.91 1.59
CA GLU A 211 -12.36 -4.46 0.28
C GLU A 211 -11.29 -4.66 -0.81
N ALA A 212 -10.04 -4.30 -0.52
CA ALA A 212 -8.91 -4.54 -1.42
C ALA A 212 -8.73 -6.05 -1.70
N ALA A 213 -8.89 -6.89 -0.68
CA ALA A 213 -8.86 -8.34 -0.83
C ALA A 213 -10.00 -8.85 -1.71
N ALA A 214 -11.23 -8.35 -1.50
CA ALA A 214 -12.39 -8.72 -2.32
C ALA A 214 -12.20 -8.32 -3.79
N LEU A 215 -11.75 -7.09 -4.06
CA LEU A 215 -11.49 -6.62 -5.44
C LEU A 215 -10.45 -7.49 -6.15
N THR A 216 -9.39 -7.89 -5.45
CA THR A 216 -8.34 -8.77 -6.00
C THR A 216 -8.92 -10.11 -6.47
N ILE A 217 -9.87 -10.68 -5.73
CA ILE A 217 -10.49 -11.97 -6.06
C ILE A 217 -11.59 -11.82 -7.13
N LEU A 218 -12.39 -10.77 -7.03
CA LEU A 218 -13.60 -10.62 -7.84
C LEU A 218 -13.32 -10.04 -9.23
N LYS A 219 -12.38 -9.09 -9.37
CA LYS A 219 -12.14 -8.40 -10.64
C LYS A 219 -11.76 -9.34 -11.80
N PRO A 220 -10.83 -10.30 -11.63
CA PRO A 220 -10.52 -11.26 -12.68
C PRO A 220 -11.72 -12.13 -13.08
N ARG A 221 -12.61 -12.43 -12.12
CA ARG A 221 -13.81 -13.26 -12.35
C ARG A 221 -14.91 -12.49 -13.07
N LEU A 222 -15.12 -11.22 -12.72
CA LEU A 222 -16.08 -10.34 -13.39
C LEU A 222 -15.68 -10.09 -14.85
N ASP A 223 -14.39 -9.82 -15.10
CA ASP A 223 -13.88 -9.63 -16.46
C ASP A 223 -14.04 -10.91 -17.31
N SER A 224 -13.88 -12.09 -16.71
CA SER A 224 -14.09 -13.38 -17.40
C SER A 224 -15.56 -13.71 -17.69
N HIS A 225 -16.50 -13.29 -16.84
CA HIS A 225 -17.94 -13.54 -17.04
C HIS A 225 -18.60 -12.59 -18.03
N VAL A 226 -18.15 -11.33 -18.11
CA VAL A 226 -18.61 -10.38 -19.15
C VAL A 226 -18.21 -10.88 -20.54
N LEU A 227 -17.02 -11.49 -20.68
CA LEU A 227 -16.58 -12.09 -21.94
C LEU A 227 -17.35 -13.38 -22.32
N GLN A 228 -17.79 -14.19 -21.34
CA GLN A 228 -18.63 -15.36 -21.59
C GLN A 228 -20.07 -15.00 -21.98
N THR A 229 -20.67 -13.98 -21.37
CA THR A 229 -22.04 -13.55 -21.72
C THR A 229 -22.09 -12.81 -23.07
N ALA A 230 -21.03 -12.09 -23.45
CA ALA A 230 -20.90 -11.47 -24.76
C ALA A 230 -20.70 -12.49 -25.91
N SER A 231 -20.04 -13.62 -25.65
CA SER A 231 -19.84 -14.68 -26.64
C SER A 231 -21.08 -15.56 -26.84
N VAL A 232 -21.93 -15.71 -25.82
CA VAL A 232 -23.23 -16.39 -25.95
C VAL A 232 -24.24 -15.54 -26.74
N SER A 233 -24.19 -14.21 -26.61
CA SER A 233 -25.11 -13.31 -27.34
C SER A 233 -24.77 -13.17 -28.83
N TYR A 234 -23.49 -13.32 -29.22
CA TYR A 234 -23.06 -13.32 -30.63
C TYR A 234 -23.42 -14.60 -31.41
N LEU A 235 -23.73 -15.71 -30.71
CA LEU A 235 -24.16 -16.97 -31.34
C LEU A 235 -25.67 -17.09 -31.51
N SER A 236 -26.47 -16.12 -31.04
CA SER A 236 -27.93 -16.13 -31.18
C SER A 236 -28.46 -15.31 -32.37
N SER A 237 -27.59 -14.64 -33.13
CA SER A 237 -27.98 -13.78 -34.26
C SER A 237 -27.38 -14.23 -35.59
N ALA A 238 -27.40 -15.54 -35.88
CA ALA A 238 -27.23 -16.04 -37.24
C ALA A 238 -28.58 -15.94 -37.99
N PRO A 239 -28.67 -15.25 -39.14
CA PRO A 239 -29.91 -15.16 -39.89
C PRO A 239 -30.22 -16.52 -40.54
N LEU A 240 -31.45 -17.01 -40.32
CA LEU A 240 -32.02 -18.10 -41.10
C LEU A 240 -32.23 -17.58 -42.53
N THR A 241 -31.41 -18.06 -43.45
CA THR A 241 -31.64 -17.93 -44.90
C THR A 241 -32.55 -19.06 -45.36
N GLU A 242 -33.74 -18.72 -45.87
CA GLU A 242 -34.47 -19.52 -46.87
C GLU A 242 -34.00 -19.16 -48.28
#